data_AF-A0A6M0IQX9-F1
#
_entry.id   AF-A0A6M0IQX9-F1
#
_cell.length_a   1.000
_cell.length_b   1.000
_cell.length_c   1.000
_cell.angle_alpha   90.00
_cell.angle_beta   90.00
_cell.angle_gamma   90.00
#
_symmetry.space_group_name_H-M   'P 1'
#
loop_
_entity.id
_entity.type
_entity.pdbx_description
1 polymer ?
#
loop_
_entity_poly.entity_id
_entity_poly.type
_entity_poly.pdbx_seq_one_letter_code
_entity_poly.pdbx_strand_id
1 'polypeptide(L)'
;MSPTDRPQQERAPRDANAPERASQERGQRDGTTPDRAQQERGQRQDRDRTPRDTNAPERGTQERGQQERGQRDANRQERQPRDGSQNQRSDSRPTDRDRSTGNRERSASEPRNAGNRDRQPSDNGDFIDDDADSQDRSLRETGTDIRDERLVIGISLGDYNGIGPEVILKALQYNRLQKICTPVIYGSMRVLNRYRNLLNLKDWNLNGAPTIGQISHKMTNVITCWPDQNQDIQPGQVTADAGQAALACLQRAVDDLKEGKLDALVTAPINKYNIQSDEFKFPGHTEYLAQEFGVDDNLMFLVSERLRVGVVTGHVPLGRVRQNVTKERISQKLSLMMASLRQDFGIEKPKIAVLGLNPHAGEEGLLGNEEQDIIKPVIAEWRNKGQMVFGPYPADGFFGTRGYLKFDAVLAMYHDQGLIPFKAIAFEDGVNFTAGMPAVRTSPDHGTAYDIAGKNLADETSMLQAIYTAIDVARQRKEFADLEENSLSNQSVEK
;
A
#
# COMPACT_ATOMS: atom_id res chain seq x y z
N MET A 1 -63.69 -25.03 -35.59
CA MET A 1 -64.56 -25.15 -34.40
C MET A 1 -63.67 -25.31 -33.19
N SER A 2 -64.02 -24.67 -32.07
CA SER A 2 -63.51 -24.97 -30.71
C SER A 2 -64.26 -26.20 -30.14
N PRO A 3 -64.06 -26.68 -28.88
CA PRO A 3 -63.23 -26.16 -27.78
C PRO A 3 -62.51 -27.23 -26.88
N THR A 4 -61.93 -26.77 -25.75
CA THR A 4 -61.75 -27.47 -24.43
C THR A 4 -60.75 -28.67 -24.34
N ASP A 5 -60.12 -28.98 -23.18
CA ASP A 5 -60.26 -28.43 -21.80
C ASP A 5 -58.95 -28.42 -20.96
N ARG A 6 -59.01 -28.00 -19.67
CA ARG A 6 -57.89 -27.81 -18.72
C ARG A 6 -57.67 -28.95 -17.68
N PRO A 7 -56.45 -29.04 -17.10
CA PRO A 7 -56.20 -29.39 -15.69
C PRO A 7 -55.52 -28.22 -14.92
N GLN A 8 -55.98 -27.81 -13.72
CA GLN A 8 -55.68 -28.28 -12.35
C GLN A 8 -54.33 -27.81 -11.72
N GLN A 9 -54.41 -27.29 -10.48
CA GLN A 9 -53.31 -27.13 -9.52
C GLN A 9 -53.88 -27.10 -8.07
N GLU A 10 -53.11 -27.57 -7.10
CA GLU A 10 -53.50 -27.71 -5.67
C GLU A 10 -52.78 -26.66 -4.78
N ARG A 11 -53.51 -25.92 -3.93
CA ARG A 11 -53.73 -26.12 -2.47
C ARG A 11 -52.47 -26.09 -1.57
N ALA A 12 -52.54 -25.23 -0.55
CA ALA A 12 -51.77 -25.31 0.70
C ALA A 12 -52.74 -25.06 1.90
N PRO A 13 -52.50 -25.66 3.09
CA PRO A 13 -53.41 -25.59 4.24
C PRO A 13 -53.16 -24.39 5.20
N ARG A 14 -53.99 -24.29 6.25
CA ARG A 14 -53.97 -23.28 7.32
C ARG A 14 -53.84 -23.93 8.72
N ASP A 15 -53.94 -23.08 9.75
CA ASP A 15 -54.34 -23.33 11.16
C ASP A 15 -53.20 -23.53 12.18
N ALA A 16 -53.28 -23.02 13.43
CA ALA A 16 -54.25 -22.09 14.03
C ALA A 16 -53.77 -21.47 15.39
N ASN A 17 -54.61 -20.58 15.93
CA ASN A 17 -54.79 -20.18 17.34
C ASN A 17 -53.90 -19.10 17.99
N ALA A 18 -54.56 -18.39 18.91
CA ALA A 18 -54.07 -17.35 19.82
C ALA A 18 -54.77 -17.52 21.19
N PRO A 19 -54.52 -16.64 22.18
CA PRO A 19 -55.52 -16.34 23.21
C PRO A 19 -55.77 -14.83 23.44
N GLU A 20 -56.89 -14.50 24.09
CA GLU A 20 -57.25 -13.14 24.58
C GLU A 20 -56.78 -12.94 26.05
N ARG A 21 -57.06 -11.88 26.84
CA ARG A 21 -58.05 -10.77 26.88
C ARG A 21 -57.46 -9.66 27.84
N ALA A 22 -58.03 -8.50 28.21
CA ALA A 22 -59.38 -7.93 28.09
C ALA A 22 -59.43 -6.38 28.27
N SER A 23 -60.53 -5.78 27.77
CA SER A 23 -61.39 -4.73 28.38
C SER A 23 -60.84 -3.42 29.03
N GLN A 24 -61.37 -2.30 28.48
CA GLN A 24 -61.95 -1.11 29.19
C GLN A 24 -60.98 -0.06 29.81
N GLU A 25 -61.30 1.25 29.92
CA GLU A 25 -62.55 1.98 29.55
C GLU A 25 -62.32 3.38 28.91
N ARG A 26 -63.26 4.35 29.06
CA ARG A 26 -63.46 5.53 28.19
C ARG A 26 -62.91 6.85 28.74
N GLY A 27 -62.55 7.77 27.83
CA GLY A 27 -62.38 9.22 28.07
C GLY A 27 -62.48 9.98 26.74
N GLN A 28 -63.05 11.19 26.71
CA GLN A 28 -63.39 11.93 25.48
C GLN A 28 -63.22 13.45 25.65
N ARG A 29 -62.95 14.17 24.54
CA ARG A 29 -62.99 15.65 24.37
C ARG A 29 -61.86 16.44 25.04
N ASP A 30 -61.43 17.62 24.60
CA ASP A 30 -61.47 18.38 23.31
C ASP A 30 -60.16 19.24 23.34
N GLY A 31 -59.61 19.93 22.34
CA GLY A 31 -59.99 20.26 20.97
C GLY A 31 -59.13 21.45 20.45
N THR A 32 -58.65 21.36 19.21
CA THR A 32 -58.26 22.46 18.28
C THR A 32 -57.16 23.50 18.63
N THR A 33 -56.05 23.42 17.88
CA THR A 33 -55.22 24.55 17.35
C THR A 33 -56.02 25.37 16.30
N PRO A 34 -55.62 26.61 15.86
CA PRO A 34 -54.50 26.78 14.90
C PRO A 34 -53.72 28.13 14.88
N ASP A 35 -52.62 28.12 14.11
CA ASP A 35 -51.90 29.19 13.37
C ASP A 35 -52.12 30.70 13.63
N ARG A 36 -51.00 31.44 13.72
CA ARG A 36 -50.50 32.28 12.60
C ARG A 36 -49.08 32.83 12.79
N ALA A 37 -48.47 33.31 11.70
CA ALA A 37 -47.12 33.91 11.66
C ALA A 37 -47.08 35.23 10.88
N GLN A 38 -46.26 36.18 11.36
CA GLN A 38 -45.64 37.36 10.70
C GLN A 38 -44.79 38.05 11.80
N GLN A 39 -43.50 38.44 11.71
CA GLN A 39 -42.59 38.93 10.65
C GLN A 39 -42.51 40.48 10.56
N GLU A 40 -41.26 41.00 10.54
CA GLU A 40 -40.79 42.35 10.10
C GLU A 40 -40.64 43.56 11.06
N ARG A 41 -39.42 44.16 11.02
CA ARG A 41 -39.00 45.60 11.16
C ARG A 41 -39.28 46.36 12.51
N GLY A 42 -38.55 47.43 12.88
CA GLY A 42 -37.25 47.95 12.38
C GLY A 42 -36.91 49.43 12.73
N GLN A 43 -35.67 49.67 13.20
CA GLN A 43 -34.83 50.90 13.10
C GLN A 43 -35.18 52.27 13.79
N ARG A 44 -34.16 52.78 14.53
CA ARG A 44 -33.64 54.17 14.67
C ARG A 44 -34.48 55.34 15.27
N GLN A 45 -33.89 56.05 16.25
CA GLN A 45 -33.38 57.46 16.16
C GLN A 45 -32.70 57.87 17.51
N ASP A 46 -31.47 58.43 17.53
CA ASP A 46 -31.07 59.88 17.53
C ASP A 46 -31.50 60.67 18.82
N ARG A 47 -30.67 61.38 19.61
CA ARG A 47 -29.20 61.73 19.62
C ARG A 47 -28.59 61.53 21.05
N ASP A 48 -27.72 62.32 21.71
CA ASP A 48 -27.08 63.65 21.57
C ASP A 48 -25.72 63.72 22.38
N ARG A 49 -24.91 64.77 22.15
CA ARG A 49 -23.74 65.29 22.94
C ARG A 49 -22.43 64.48 23.09
N THR A 50 -21.44 64.92 22.31
CA THR A 50 -19.98 64.92 22.58
C THR A 50 -19.54 66.41 22.76
N PRO A 51 -18.24 66.85 22.86
CA PRO A 51 -16.96 66.13 22.72
C PRO A 51 -15.82 66.51 23.71
N ARG A 52 -14.62 65.97 23.41
CA ARG A 52 -13.21 66.28 23.83
C ARG A 52 -12.51 65.10 24.53
N ASP A 53 -11.27 64.73 24.22
CA ASP A 53 -10.37 65.19 23.14
C ASP A 53 -9.35 64.11 22.69
N THR A 54 -8.89 64.21 21.42
CA THR A 54 -7.65 63.71 20.76
C THR A 54 -6.83 62.53 21.37
N ASN A 55 -6.57 61.44 20.63
CA ASN A 55 -5.49 61.21 19.62
C ASN A 55 -4.04 61.29 20.20
N ALA A 56 -3.02 60.50 19.81
CA ALA A 56 -2.73 59.77 18.55
C ALA A 56 -1.87 58.45 18.77
N PRO A 57 -0.99 57.94 17.85
CA PRO A 57 -1.33 56.79 17.00
C PRO A 57 -0.25 55.67 16.86
N GLU A 58 -0.39 54.81 15.83
CA GLU A 58 0.49 53.67 15.47
C GLU A 58 1.76 53.99 14.63
N ARG A 59 2.66 52.99 14.53
CA ARG A 59 3.64 52.66 13.45
C ARG A 59 4.88 53.56 13.22
N GLY A 60 6.01 52.89 12.95
CA GLY A 60 7.25 53.45 12.39
C GLY A 60 8.35 52.38 12.19
N THR A 61 9.16 52.47 11.13
CA THR A 61 10.20 51.48 10.75
C THR A 61 11.55 52.13 10.47
N GLN A 62 12.65 51.39 10.68
CA GLN A 62 14.06 51.69 10.28
C GLN A 62 14.68 52.91 11.01
N GLU A 63 15.94 52.89 11.49
CA GLU A 63 17.20 52.80 10.71
C GLU A 63 18.41 52.25 11.52
N ARG A 64 19.66 52.56 11.12
CA ARG A 64 20.94 51.99 11.60
C ARG A 64 21.80 52.99 12.40
N GLY A 65 22.54 52.50 13.40
CA GLY A 65 23.72 53.12 14.02
C GLY A 65 24.29 52.15 15.07
N GLN A 66 25.47 51.54 14.89
CA GLN A 66 26.84 52.07 15.05
C GLN A 66 27.19 52.54 16.47
N GLN A 67 28.10 51.77 17.10
CA GLN A 67 29.05 52.18 18.15
C GLN A 67 28.43 52.59 19.52
N GLU A 68 29.14 52.55 20.66
CA GLU A 68 30.55 52.21 20.91
C GLU A 68 30.75 51.32 22.18
N ARG A 69 31.96 51.35 22.77
CA ARG A 69 32.42 50.47 23.86
C ARG A 69 32.35 51.15 25.23
N GLY A 70 32.28 50.37 26.32
CA GLY A 70 33.06 50.72 27.51
C GLY A 70 32.58 50.19 28.87
N GLN A 71 33.42 49.32 29.47
CA GLN A 71 33.72 49.26 30.92
C GLN A 71 32.57 48.80 31.88
N ARG A 72 32.82 48.09 32.99
CA ARG A 72 34.07 47.74 33.72
C ARG A 72 33.88 46.46 34.57
N ASP A 73 34.99 45.85 34.98
CA ASP A 73 35.34 45.21 36.28
C ASP A 73 34.32 44.36 37.10
N ALA A 74 34.72 43.34 37.88
CA ALA A 74 35.91 42.48 37.92
C ALA A 74 35.73 41.39 39.01
N ASN A 75 36.30 40.19 38.85
CA ASN A 75 37.05 39.52 39.93
C ASN A 75 37.94 38.37 39.43
N ARG A 76 39.09 38.12 40.09
CA ARG A 76 40.07 37.08 39.68
C ARG A 76 41.13 36.80 40.77
N GLN A 77 41.34 35.52 41.09
CA GLN A 77 42.54 34.90 41.72
C GLN A 77 42.51 33.41 41.32
N GLU A 78 43.46 32.81 40.58
CA GLU A 78 44.88 32.47 40.86
C GLU A 78 45.02 31.18 41.73
N ARG A 79 45.51 30.04 41.18
CA ARG A 79 46.89 29.60 40.83
C ARG A 79 47.72 29.22 42.10
N GLN A 80 48.53 28.14 42.18
CA GLN A 80 49.04 27.09 41.25
C GLN A 80 49.46 25.78 42.04
N PRO A 81 50.02 24.70 41.42
CA PRO A 81 49.99 23.31 41.97
C PRO A 81 51.32 22.66 42.47
N ARG A 82 51.20 21.41 42.98
CA ARG A 82 52.21 20.32 43.17
C ARG A 82 51.46 18.95 43.23
N ASP A 83 52.06 17.75 43.25
CA ASP A 83 53.20 17.13 42.53
C ASP A 83 53.22 15.61 42.87
N GLY A 84 53.64 14.72 41.93
CA GLY A 84 53.72 13.25 42.10
C GLY A 84 52.37 12.48 42.18
N SER A 85 52.29 11.17 41.88
CA SER A 85 53.30 10.20 41.41
C SER A 85 52.68 9.00 40.63
N GLN A 86 53.53 8.06 40.20
CA GLN A 86 53.32 6.82 39.41
C GLN A 86 52.12 5.94 39.89
N ASN A 87 51.52 4.99 39.15
CA ASN A 87 51.88 4.17 37.95
C ASN A 87 50.54 3.54 37.39
N GLN A 88 50.36 2.71 36.34
CA GLN A 88 51.17 1.96 35.37
C GLN A 88 50.26 1.47 34.19
N ARG A 89 50.84 0.92 33.10
CA ARG A 89 50.24 0.14 31.98
C ARG A 89 49.48 0.93 30.90
N SER A 90 49.45 0.51 29.63
CA SER A 90 50.44 -0.17 28.77
C SER A 90 49.87 -0.16 27.34
N ASP A 91 50.54 0.51 26.39
CA ASP A 91 50.02 0.69 25.02
C ASP A 91 51.13 0.41 23.99
N SER A 92 50.81 -0.27 22.89
CA SER A 92 51.81 -0.70 21.90
C SER A 92 51.22 -1.03 20.53
N ARG A 93 51.24 -0.03 19.62
CA ARG A 93 51.23 -0.24 18.16
C ARG A 93 52.66 -0.15 17.61
N PRO A 94 53.06 -0.98 16.63
CA PRO A 94 54.26 -0.76 15.83
C PRO A 94 53.95 -0.02 14.51
N THR A 95 54.91 0.81 14.08
CA THR A 95 55.03 1.42 12.74
C THR A 95 56.52 1.53 12.38
N ASP A 96 56.85 2.04 11.17
CA ASP A 96 58.19 2.07 10.53
C ASP A 96 58.67 0.68 10.01
N ARG A 97 59.42 0.55 8.91
CA ARG A 97 60.01 1.47 7.89
C ARG A 97 60.23 0.64 6.58
N ASP A 98 60.76 1.09 5.43
CA ASP A 98 61.42 2.34 4.99
C ASP A 98 61.14 2.65 3.49
N ARG A 99 61.85 3.62 2.90
CA ARG A 99 61.61 4.28 1.61
C ARG A 99 62.18 3.54 0.38
N SER A 100 61.67 3.91 -0.80
CA SER A 100 62.50 4.54 -1.85
C SER A 100 61.67 5.46 -2.76
N THR A 101 62.32 6.37 -3.50
CA THR A 101 61.66 7.45 -4.27
C THR A 101 62.04 7.43 -5.74
N GLY A 102 61.07 7.66 -6.63
CA GLY A 102 61.29 7.85 -8.07
C GLY A 102 60.03 8.38 -8.76
N ASN A 103 60.13 9.52 -9.45
CA ASN A 103 58.99 10.20 -10.08
C ASN A 103 59.44 10.82 -11.41
N ARG A 104 58.81 10.44 -12.55
CA ARG A 104 58.46 11.35 -13.67
C ARG A 104 57.80 10.69 -14.91
N GLU A 105 56.73 11.36 -15.37
CA GLU A 105 56.42 11.78 -16.76
C GLU A 105 56.32 10.77 -17.94
N ARG A 106 55.06 10.46 -18.31
CA ARG A 106 54.44 10.55 -19.66
C ARG A 106 55.26 10.30 -20.95
N SER A 107 54.79 9.35 -21.76
CA SER A 107 54.67 9.46 -23.23
C SER A 107 53.58 8.52 -23.77
N ALA A 108 53.26 8.55 -25.07
CA ALA A 108 52.03 7.96 -25.64
C ALA A 108 52.26 7.10 -26.92
N SER A 109 51.14 6.56 -27.43
CA SER A 109 50.90 5.98 -28.78
C SER A 109 51.46 4.59 -29.16
N GLU A 110 50.51 3.76 -29.63
CA GLU A 110 50.56 2.71 -30.68
C GLU A 110 51.49 3.03 -31.90
N PRO A 111 51.88 2.06 -32.79
CA PRO A 111 50.95 1.09 -33.41
C PRO A 111 51.47 -0.32 -33.86
N ARG A 112 50.50 -1.15 -34.26
CA ARG A 112 50.39 -2.04 -35.48
C ARG A 112 51.68 -2.33 -36.30
N ASN A 113 51.85 -3.48 -36.96
CA ASN A 113 50.93 -4.03 -37.97
C ASN A 113 51.22 -5.49 -38.41
N ALA A 114 50.33 -6.04 -39.26
CA ALA A 114 50.18 -7.43 -39.69
C ALA A 114 51.08 -7.94 -40.84
N GLY A 115 50.95 -9.24 -41.14
CA GLY A 115 51.06 -9.78 -42.51
C GLY A 115 50.98 -11.32 -42.60
N ASN A 116 50.69 -11.96 -43.75
CA ASN A 116 49.98 -11.53 -44.98
C ASN A 116 49.79 -12.77 -45.92
N ARG A 117 48.98 -12.62 -47.00
CA ARG A 117 48.91 -13.45 -48.24
C ARG A 117 48.19 -14.81 -48.18
N ASP A 118 47.70 -15.40 -49.28
CA ASP A 118 47.02 -14.93 -50.54
C ASP A 118 46.75 -16.15 -51.43
N ARG A 119 45.60 -16.19 -52.16
CA ARG A 119 45.43 -16.63 -53.59
C ARG A 119 43.98 -16.97 -53.99
N GLN A 120 43.73 -16.87 -55.30
CA GLN A 120 42.53 -17.19 -56.09
C GLN A 120 43.02 -17.65 -57.50
N PRO A 121 42.16 -18.01 -58.48
CA PRO A 121 41.03 -18.97 -58.49
C PRO A 121 41.07 -19.91 -59.73
N SER A 122 40.16 -20.91 -59.85
CA SER A 122 39.38 -21.22 -61.09
C SER A 122 38.74 -22.63 -61.15
N ASP A 123 37.40 -22.67 -61.07
CA ASP A 123 36.42 -23.23 -62.04
C ASP A 123 36.35 -24.72 -62.50
N ASN A 124 35.09 -25.17 -62.69
CA ASN A 124 34.52 -26.38 -63.35
C ASN A 124 34.76 -27.80 -62.76
N GLY A 125 33.67 -28.59 -62.69
CA GLY A 125 33.68 -30.05 -62.44
C GLY A 125 32.40 -30.63 -61.81
N ASP A 126 31.36 -30.84 -62.64
CA ASP A 126 30.22 -31.78 -62.53
C ASP A 126 29.35 -31.93 -61.23
N PHE A 127 28.07 -32.24 -61.45
CA PHE A 127 27.02 -32.58 -60.47
C PHE A 127 26.26 -33.82 -60.99
N ILE A 128 25.32 -34.39 -60.19
CA ILE A 128 24.47 -35.59 -60.47
C ILE A 128 25.20 -36.91 -60.09
N ASP A 129 24.65 -37.86 -59.32
CA ASP A 129 23.27 -38.02 -58.78
C ASP A 129 23.18 -38.76 -57.40
N ASP A 130 21.93 -39.02 -56.99
CA ASP A 130 21.39 -40.13 -56.18
C ASP A 130 21.23 -40.03 -54.63
N ASP A 131 19.95 -40.17 -54.24
CA ASP A 131 19.35 -40.83 -53.08
C ASP A 131 19.84 -40.58 -51.63
N ALA A 132 19.02 -39.81 -50.88
CA ALA A 132 17.99 -40.47 -50.05
C ALA A 132 16.88 -39.54 -49.51
N ASP A 133 15.73 -40.15 -49.24
CA ASP A 133 14.69 -39.79 -48.26
C ASP A 133 13.82 -38.53 -48.45
N SER A 134 12.83 -38.65 -49.35
CA SER A 134 11.71 -37.70 -49.47
C SER A 134 10.56 -38.03 -48.50
N GLN A 135 10.77 -38.04 -47.18
CA GLN A 135 9.70 -38.45 -46.23
C GLN A 135 9.57 -37.72 -44.88
N ASP A 136 9.96 -36.44 -44.76
CA ASP A 136 9.38 -35.55 -43.72
C ASP A 136 8.85 -34.23 -44.28
N ARG A 137 7.51 -34.15 -44.32
CA ARG A 137 6.72 -32.91 -44.46
C ARG A 137 5.48 -32.92 -43.54
N SER A 138 5.52 -33.68 -42.45
CA SER A 138 4.36 -33.92 -41.56
C SER A 138 4.58 -33.49 -40.11
N LEU A 139 5.74 -32.90 -39.78
CA LEU A 139 6.06 -32.39 -38.43
C LEU A 139 6.13 -30.85 -38.37
N ARG A 140 5.01 -30.18 -38.73
CA ARG A 140 4.83 -28.71 -38.56
C ARG A 140 3.44 -28.30 -38.06
N GLU A 141 2.85 -29.08 -37.15
CA GLU A 141 1.54 -28.72 -36.56
C GLU A 141 1.41 -29.06 -35.06
N THR A 142 2.47 -28.77 -34.28
CA THR A 142 2.40 -28.69 -32.81
C THR A 142 2.64 -27.24 -32.36
N GLY A 143 1.69 -26.37 -32.70
CA GLY A 143 1.66 -24.99 -32.20
C GLY A 143 1.26 -24.97 -30.73
N THR A 144 2.20 -25.26 -29.81
CA THR A 144 2.04 -24.86 -28.42
C THR A 144 2.12 -23.34 -28.36
N ASP A 145 0.96 -22.70 -28.20
CA ASP A 145 0.87 -21.29 -27.84
C ASP A 145 1.65 -21.06 -26.54
N ILE A 146 2.85 -20.48 -26.66
CA ILE A 146 3.53 -19.84 -25.55
C ILE A 146 2.70 -18.61 -25.22
N ARG A 147 1.71 -18.79 -24.35
CA ARG A 147 0.94 -17.70 -23.74
C ARG A 147 1.95 -16.69 -23.19
N ASP A 148 1.70 -15.40 -23.40
CA ASP A 148 2.60 -14.36 -22.91
C ASP A 148 2.48 -14.28 -21.37
N GLU A 149 3.31 -15.04 -20.64
CA GLU A 149 3.24 -15.31 -19.19
C GLU A 149 3.37 -14.06 -18.28
N ARG A 150 3.41 -12.86 -18.87
CA ARG A 150 3.44 -11.57 -18.17
C ARG A 150 2.14 -11.36 -17.40
N LEU A 151 2.26 -11.44 -16.07
CA LEU A 151 1.21 -11.16 -15.10
C LEU A 151 0.36 -9.93 -15.49
N VAL A 152 -0.96 -10.07 -15.46
CA VAL A 152 -1.91 -8.99 -15.72
C VAL A 152 -2.19 -8.27 -14.40
N ILE A 153 -1.74 -7.03 -14.30
CA ILE A 153 -1.82 -6.23 -13.06
C ILE A 153 -2.91 -5.19 -13.23
N GLY A 154 -4.02 -5.38 -12.52
CA GLY A 154 -5.11 -4.41 -12.45
C GLY A 154 -4.71 -3.22 -11.58
N ILE A 155 -5.05 -2.01 -12.01
CA ILE A 155 -4.78 -0.77 -11.28
C ILE A 155 -6.09 0.03 -11.22
N SER A 156 -6.73 0.13 -10.06
CA SER A 156 -7.93 0.99 -9.93
C SER A 156 -7.52 2.45 -9.81
N LEU A 157 -8.20 3.33 -10.56
CA LEU A 157 -7.85 4.75 -10.71
C LEU A 157 -7.92 5.57 -9.40
N GLY A 158 -8.71 5.10 -8.44
CA GLY A 158 -9.03 5.84 -7.22
C GLY A 158 -9.93 7.05 -7.49
N ASP A 159 -9.93 8.03 -6.59
CA ASP A 159 -10.62 9.31 -6.79
C ASP A 159 -9.93 10.10 -7.92
N TYR A 160 -10.65 10.35 -9.03
CA TYR A 160 -10.08 10.97 -10.22
C TYR A 160 -9.74 12.46 -10.08
N ASN A 161 -10.18 13.13 -9.00
CA ASN A 161 -9.78 14.51 -8.67
C ASN A 161 -8.63 14.54 -7.65
N GLY A 162 -8.23 13.40 -7.08
CA GLY A 162 -7.02 13.25 -6.30
C GLY A 162 -5.75 13.08 -7.17
N ILE A 163 -4.66 12.67 -6.53
CA ILE A 163 -3.38 12.37 -7.20
C ILE A 163 -3.35 10.99 -7.89
N GLY A 164 -4.39 10.15 -7.73
CA GLY A 164 -4.45 8.79 -8.29
C GLY A 164 -4.09 8.73 -9.79
N PRO A 165 -4.77 9.49 -10.67
CA PRO A 165 -4.42 9.56 -12.09
C PRO A 165 -3.00 10.07 -12.36
N GLU A 166 -2.49 10.99 -11.53
CA GLU A 166 -1.15 11.57 -11.70
C GLU A 166 -0.04 10.54 -11.40
N VAL A 167 -0.10 9.85 -10.25
CA VAL A 167 0.93 8.86 -9.87
C VAL A 167 0.85 7.59 -10.74
N ILE A 168 -0.34 7.19 -11.19
CA ILE A 168 -0.51 6.07 -12.13
C ILE A 168 0.17 6.39 -13.47
N LEU A 169 -0.10 7.56 -14.06
CA LEU A 169 0.50 7.94 -15.34
C LEU A 169 2.03 8.11 -15.21
N LYS A 170 2.51 8.74 -14.14
CA LYS A 170 3.94 8.89 -13.86
C LYS A 170 4.67 7.56 -13.69
N ALA A 171 4.11 6.60 -12.96
CA ALA A 171 4.70 5.26 -12.80
C ALA A 171 4.74 4.45 -14.12
N LEU A 172 3.71 4.59 -14.96
CA LEU A 172 3.52 3.76 -16.17
C LEU A 172 4.10 4.34 -17.46
N GLN A 173 4.50 5.61 -17.49
CA GLN A 173 5.03 6.29 -18.69
C GLN A 173 6.30 5.62 -19.27
N TYR A 174 7.06 4.92 -18.42
CA TYR A 174 8.33 4.30 -18.80
C TYR A 174 8.15 2.82 -19.14
N ASN A 175 8.74 2.41 -20.28
CA ASN A 175 8.75 1.03 -20.82
C ASN A 175 9.46 -0.04 -19.93
N ARG A 176 9.55 0.16 -18.61
CA ARG A 176 10.10 -0.81 -17.66
C ARG A 176 9.03 -1.79 -17.16
N LEU A 177 7.80 -1.31 -16.89
CA LEU A 177 6.74 -2.15 -16.35
C LEU A 177 6.14 -3.08 -17.42
N GLN A 178 5.89 -2.58 -18.63
CA GLN A 178 5.35 -3.36 -19.77
C GLN A 178 6.29 -4.49 -20.25
N LYS A 179 7.54 -4.54 -19.76
CA LYS A 179 8.48 -5.64 -19.99
C LYS A 179 8.31 -6.81 -19.00
N ILE A 180 7.70 -6.56 -17.85
CA ILE A 180 7.63 -7.52 -16.74
C ILE A 180 6.19 -7.87 -16.32
N CYS A 181 5.21 -7.07 -16.73
CA CYS A 181 3.78 -7.29 -16.51
C CYS A 181 2.94 -6.67 -17.65
N THR A 182 1.64 -6.95 -17.66
CA THR A 182 0.64 -6.27 -18.49
C THR A 182 -0.20 -5.35 -17.61
N PRO A 183 0.06 -4.03 -17.56
CA PRO A 183 -0.71 -3.11 -16.72
C PRO A 183 -2.07 -2.77 -17.36
N VAL A 184 -3.13 -2.85 -16.56
CA VAL A 184 -4.51 -2.53 -16.94
C VAL A 184 -5.12 -1.56 -15.95
N ILE A 185 -5.34 -0.31 -16.37
CA ILE A 185 -5.98 0.71 -15.55
C ILE A 185 -7.50 0.59 -15.65
N TYR A 186 -8.16 0.34 -14.52
CA TYR A 186 -9.60 0.43 -14.36
C TYR A 186 -9.95 1.88 -14.03
N GLY A 187 -10.51 2.60 -15.00
CA GLY A 187 -10.56 4.06 -14.97
C GLY A 187 -11.45 4.66 -16.06
N SER A 188 -10.98 5.77 -16.65
CA SER A 188 -11.58 6.42 -17.83
C SER A 188 -10.47 6.90 -18.76
N MET A 189 -10.61 6.61 -20.06
CA MET A 189 -9.68 7.12 -21.07
C MET A 189 -9.74 8.66 -21.18
N ARG A 190 -10.91 9.28 -20.98
CA ARG A 190 -11.07 10.74 -20.99
C ARG A 190 -10.37 11.41 -19.81
N VAL A 191 -10.49 10.84 -18.61
CA VAL A 191 -9.78 11.31 -17.40
C VAL A 191 -8.27 11.21 -17.58
N LEU A 192 -7.78 10.03 -17.97
CA LEU A 192 -6.33 9.79 -18.12
C LEU A 192 -5.73 10.68 -19.22
N ASN A 193 -6.45 10.92 -20.32
CA ASN A 193 -6.01 11.87 -21.35
C ASN A 193 -6.04 13.33 -20.87
N ARG A 194 -6.94 13.73 -19.97
CA ARG A 194 -6.87 15.07 -19.34
C ARG A 194 -5.61 15.21 -18.47
N TYR A 195 -5.30 14.21 -17.64
CA TYR A 195 -4.07 14.24 -16.83
C TYR A 195 -2.79 14.13 -17.69
N ARG A 196 -2.75 13.30 -18.75
CA ARG A 196 -1.64 13.29 -19.73
C ARG A 196 -1.36 14.69 -20.29
N ASN A 197 -2.41 15.46 -20.59
CA ASN A 197 -2.26 16.83 -21.07
C ASN A 197 -1.72 17.80 -20.01
N LEU A 198 -2.14 17.68 -18.74
CA LEU A 198 -1.62 18.49 -17.62
C LEU A 198 -0.14 18.18 -17.32
N LEU A 199 0.25 16.91 -17.44
CA LEU A 199 1.59 16.39 -17.13
C LEU A 199 2.54 16.42 -18.34
N ASN A 200 2.09 16.92 -19.49
CA ASN A 200 2.80 16.93 -20.79
C ASN A 200 3.18 15.53 -21.35
N LEU A 201 2.54 14.46 -20.88
CA LEU A 201 2.74 13.06 -21.30
C LEU A 201 1.99 12.74 -22.61
N LYS A 202 2.22 13.55 -23.65
CA LYS A 202 1.49 13.48 -24.91
C LYS A 202 2.00 12.36 -25.82
N ASP A 203 3.32 12.16 -25.89
CA ASP A 203 3.96 11.21 -26.82
C ASP A 203 3.79 9.74 -26.40
N TRP A 204 3.55 9.47 -25.11
CA TRP A 204 3.27 8.13 -24.58
C TRP A 204 1.78 7.79 -24.67
N ASN A 205 1.43 6.73 -25.41
CA ASN A 205 0.03 6.37 -25.71
C ASN A 205 -0.52 5.25 -24.83
N LEU A 206 -1.81 5.38 -24.49
CA LEU A 206 -2.62 4.39 -23.76
C LEU A 206 -3.49 3.60 -24.74
N ASN A 207 -3.65 2.29 -24.51
CA ASN A 207 -4.54 1.43 -25.28
C ASN A 207 -5.92 1.35 -24.61
N GLY A 208 -7.00 1.64 -25.34
CA GLY A 208 -8.36 1.47 -24.84
C GLY A 208 -8.86 0.04 -25.09
N ALA A 209 -9.31 -0.66 -24.05
CA ALA A 209 -9.83 -2.02 -24.14
C ALA A 209 -11.23 -2.11 -23.49
N PRO A 210 -12.25 -2.69 -24.15
CA PRO A 210 -13.55 -2.90 -23.51
C PRO A 210 -13.54 -3.97 -22.41
N THR A 211 -12.65 -4.97 -22.52
CA THR A 211 -12.54 -6.11 -21.60
C THR A 211 -11.09 -6.60 -21.49
N ILE A 212 -10.78 -7.41 -20.47
CA ILE A 212 -9.45 -8.05 -20.34
C ILE A 212 -9.09 -8.91 -21.56
N GLY A 213 -10.05 -9.60 -22.18
CA GLY A 213 -9.80 -10.40 -23.39
C GLY A 213 -9.42 -9.59 -24.65
N GLN A 214 -9.30 -8.26 -24.54
CA GLN A 214 -9.00 -7.34 -25.64
C GLN A 214 -7.82 -6.39 -25.31
N ILE A 215 -7.03 -6.69 -24.27
CA ILE A 215 -5.84 -5.93 -23.90
C ILE A 215 -4.65 -6.25 -24.81
N SER A 216 -3.67 -5.35 -24.84
CA SER A 216 -2.37 -5.55 -25.49
C SER A 216 -1.28 -5.72 -24.43
N HIS A 217 -0.64 -6.89 -24.40
CA HIS A 217 0.49 -7.22 -23.50
C HIS A 217 1.75 -6.36 -23.72
N LYS A 218 1.76 -5.48 -24.72
CA LYS A 218 2.87 -4.57 -25.06
C LYS A 218 2.58 -3.09 -24.74
N MET A 219 1.38 -2.79 -24.23
CA MET A 219 0.90 -1.42 -23.97
C MET A 219 0.39 -1.28 -22.53
N THR A 220 0.25 -0.05 -22.06
CA THR A 220 -0.59 0.24 -20.89
C THR A 220 -2.05 0.31 -21.35
N ASN A 221 -2.89 -0.54 -20.76
CA ASN A 221 -4.29 -0.68 -21.14
C ASN A 221 -5.20 0.12 -20.21
N VAL A 222 -6.37 0.52 -20.72
CA VAL A 222 -7.41 1.23 -19.96
C VAL A 222 -8.75 0.58 -20.25
N ILE A 223 -9.38 0.03 -19.21
CA ILE A 223 -10.78 -0.36 -19.21
C ILE A 223 -11.58 0.82 -18.65
N THR A 224 -12.61 1.26 -19.39
CA THR A 224 -13.44 2.39 -18.96
C THR A 224 -14.63 1.88 -18.15
N CYS A 225 -14.66 2.19 -16.85
CA CYS A 225 -15.54 1.51 -15.89
C CYS A 225 -16.91 2.19 -15.68
N TRP A 226 -17.15 3.37 -16.25
CA TRP A 226 -18.43 4.07 -16.13
C TRP A 226 -18.75 4.93 -17.38
N PRO A 227 -20.01 5.38 -17.58
CA PRO A 227 -20.40 6.27 -18.68
C PRO A 227 -19.81 7.69 -18.51
N ASP A 228 -18.54 7.86 -18.86
CA ASP A 228 -17.73 9.02 -18.50
C ASP A 228 -18.04 10.33 -19.26
N GLN A 229 -19.05 10.35 -20.14
CA GLN A 229 -19.19 11.35 -21.21
C GLN A 229 -19.37 12.79 -20.74
N ASN A 230 -20.03 13.02 -19.58
CA ASN A 230 -20.41 14.35 -19.09
C ASN A 230 -19.71 14.78 -17.78
N GLN A 231 -18.82 13.96 -17.20
CA GLN A 231 -18.16 14.33 -15.94
C GLN A 231 -17.27 15.57 -16.11
N ASP A 232 -17.41 16.57 -15.22
CA ASP A 232 -16.29 17.51 -15.03
C ASP A 232 -15.22 16.85 -14.13
N ILE A 233 -13.98 17.22 -14.43
CA ILE A 233 -12.76 16.72 -13.80
C ILE A 233 -12.11 17.96 -13.21
N GLN A 234 -12.06 18.05 -11.89
CA GLN A 234 -11.60 19.24 -11.17
C GLN A 234 -10.52 18.80 -10.19
N PRO A 235 -9.25 18.64 -10.66
CA PRO A 235 -8.16 18.22 -9.80
C PRO A 235 -8.08 19.10 -8.54
N GLY A 236 -8.11 18.46 -7.39
CA GLY A 236 -8.15 19.08 -6.07
C GLY A 236 -9.53 19.41 -5.50
N GLN A 237 -10.64 19.07 -6.18
CA GLN A 237 -12.00 19.24 -5.64
C GLN A 237 -12.68 17.91 -5.33
N VAL A 238 -13.21 17.79 -4.11
CA VAL A 238 -13.97 16.61 -3.68
C VAL A 238 -15.38 16.66 -4.29
N THR A 239 -15.70 15.70 -5.17
CA THR A 239 -17.04 15.57 -5.77
C THR A 239 -17.64 14.19 -5.51
N ALA A 240 -18.97 14.07 -5.50
CA ALA A 240 -19.65 12.78 -5.37
C ALA A 240 -19.38 11.89 -6.60
N ASP A 241 -19.41 12.48 -7.80
CA ASP A 241 -19.02 11.89 -9.08
C ASP A 241 -17.68 11.14 -9.01
N ALA A 242 -16.66 11.74 -8.38
CA ALA A 242 -15.34 11.13 -8.23
C ALA A 242 -15.34 9.94 -7.27
N GLY A 243 -16.18 9.96 -6.23
CA GLY A 243 -16.41 8.82 -5.35
C GLY A 243 -17.13 7.67 -6.05
N GLN A 244 -18.19 7.96 -6.82
CA GLN A 244 -18.95 6.98 -7.59
C GLN A 244 -18.10 6.33 -8.69
N ALA A 245 -17.33 7.13 -9.44
CA ALA A 245 -16.40 6.62 -10.43
C ALA A 245 -15.30 5.74 -9.82
N ALA A 246 -14.75 6.14 -8.66
CA ALA A 246 -13.76 5.34 -7.93
C ALA A 246 -14.34 3.98 -7.48
N LEU A 247 -15.59 3.96 -7.01
CA LEU A 247 -16.30 2.73 -6.67
C LEU A 247 -16.49 1.81 -7.89
N ALA A 248 -16.98 2.34 -9.01
CA ALA A 248 -17.17 1.56 -10.24
C ALA A 248 -15.84 0.99 -10.76
N CYS A 249 -14.73 1.72 -10.62
CA CYS A 249 -13.39 1.21 -10.93
C CYS A 249 -12.97 0.07 -10.01
N LEU A 250 -13.24 0.19 -8.70
CA LEU A 250 -12.87 -0.81 -7.70
C LEU A 250 -13.70 -2.09 -7.84
N GLN A 251 -15.03 -1.97 -7.96
CA GLN A 251 -15.95 -3.08 -8.22
C GLN A 251 -15.52 -3.85 -9.46
N ARG A 252 -15.38 -3.16 -10.60
CA ARG A 252 -15.05 -3.82 -11.87
C ARG A 252 -13.66 -4.49 -11.86
N ALA A 253 -12.70 -3.91 -11.16
CA ALA A 253 -11.39 -4.53 -10.97
C ALA A 253 -11.44 -5.76 -10.05
N VAL A 254 -12.30 -5.74 -9.01
CA VAL A 254 -12.52 -6.88 -8.11
C VAL A 254 -13.30 -8.00 -8.79
N ASP A 255 -14.26 -7.70 -9.67
CA ASP A 255 -14.96 -8.71 -10.49
C ASP A 255 -13.98 -9.47 -11.39
N ASP A 256 -13.19 -8.75 -12.20
CA ASP A 256 -12.21 -9.39 -13.09
C ASP A 256 -11.08 -10.09 -12.28
N LEU A 257 -10.78 -9.67 -11.04
CA LEU A 257 -9.86 -10.36 -10.12
C LEU A 257 -10.46 -11.66 -9.55
N LYS A 258 -11.75 -11.65 -9.16
CA LYS A 258 -12.49 -12.84 -8.67
C LYS A 258 -12.67 -13.90 -9.78
N GLU A 259 -12.78 -13.46 -11.03
CA GLU A 259 -12.79 -14.34 -12.20
C GLU A 259 -11.38 -14.81 -12.64
N GLY A 260 -10.31 -14.47 -11.91
CA GLY A 260 -8.94 -14.92 -12.22
C GLY A 260 -8.34 -14.33 -13.49
N LYS A 261 -8.89 -13.21 -13.99
CA LYS A 261 -8.38 -12.50 -15.18
C LYS A 261 -7.24 -11.52 -14.86
N LEU A 262 -6.98 -11.30 -13.57
CA LEU A 262 -5.91 -10.47 -13.03
C LEU A 262 -5.10 -11.31 -12.04
N ASP A 263 -3.78 -11.17 -12.07
CA ASP A 263 -2.89 -11.82 -11.11
C ASP A 263 -2.77 -11.02 -9.81
N ALA A 264 -2.95 -9.70 -9.89
CA ALA A 264 -2.97 -8.79 -8.74
C ALA A 264 -3.76 -7.51 -9.02
N LEU A 265 -4.18 -6.85 -7.93
CA LEU A 265 -4.82 -5.53 -7.96
C LEU A 265 -4.05 -4.50 -7.12
N VAL A 266 -3.64 -3.41 -7.76
CA VAL A 266 -3.11 -2.20 -7.10
C VAL A 266 -4.24 -1.19 -6.98
N THR A 267 -4.57 -0.73 -5.76
CA THR A 267 -5.65 0.25 -5.56
C THR A 267 -5.08 1.65 -5.33
N ALA A 268 -5.37 2.61 -6.19
CA ALA A 268 -5.01 4.01 -5.92
C ALA A 268 -5.90 4.64 -4.83
N PRO A 269 -5.52 5.79 -4.25
CA PRO A 269 -6.23 6.36 -3.10
C PRO A 269 -7.69 6.73 -3.39
N ILE A 270 -8.56 6.40 -2.45
CA ILE A 270 -9.99 6.76 -2.42
C ILE A 270 -10.26 7.52 -1.13
N ASN A 271 -11.05 8.59 -1.23
CA ASN A 271 -11.56 9.32 -0.08
C ASN A 271 -12.82 8.62 0.46
N LYS A 272 -12.80 8.22 1.75
CA LYS A 272 -13.92 7.48 2.37
C LYS A 272 -15.21 8.31 2.52
N TYR A 273 -15.18 9.63 2.35
CA TYR A 273 -16.34 10.51 2.58
C TYR A 273 -17.23 10.72 1.34
N ASN A 274 -16.67 10.83 0.12
CA ASN A 274 -17.43 11.09 -1.11
C ASN A 274 -17.86 9.83 -1.89
N ILE A 275 -17.26 8.68 -1.60
CA ILE A 275 -17.66 7.37 -2.14
C ILE A 275 -18.95 6.80 -1.50
N GLN A 276 -19.47 7.44 -0.45
CA GLN A 276 -20.73 7.02 0.19
C GLN A 276 -21.93 7.39 -0.68
N SER A 277 -22.81 6.42 -0.97
CA SER A 277 -24.13 6.66 -1.58
C SER A 277 -25.23 6.10 -0.68
N ASP A 278 -26.51 6.31 -1.01
CA ASP A 278 -27.60 5.68 -0.24
C ASP A 278 -27.75 4.19 -0.53
N GLU A 279 -27.25 3.74 -1.68
CA GLU A 279 -27.24 2.34 -2.12
C GLU A 279 -26.02 1.56 -1.57
N PHE A 280 -24.91 2.25 -1.26
CA PHE A 280 -23.66 1.63 -0.84
C PHE A 280 -22.91 2.47 0.19
N LYS A 281 -22.56 1.85 1.33
CA LYS A 281 -21.72 2.47 2.37
C LYS A 281 -20.33 1.83 2.36
N PHE A 282 -19.33 2.52 1.81
CA PHE A 282 -17.97 1.97 1.67
C PHE A 282 -17.28 1.90 3.04
N PRO A 283 -16.87 0.71 3.52
CA PRO A 283 -16.13 0.59 4.77
C PRO A 283 -14.66 0.98 4.59
N GLY A 284 -14.10 0.75 3.40
CA GLY A 284 -12.70 0.92 3.04
C GLY A 284 -12.23 -0.17 2.09
N HIS A 285 -11.05 -0.02 1.48
CA HIS A 285 -10.52 -1.00 0.51
C HIS A 285 -10.38 -2.40 1.11
N THR A 286 -9.68 -2.51 2.24
CA THR A 286 -9.41 -3.78 2.91
C THR A 286 -10.70 -4.47 3.33
N GLU A 287 -11.62 -3.70 3.90
CA GLU A 287 -12.89 -4.19 4.42
C GLU A 287 -13.86 -4.58 3.28
N TYR A 288 -13.85 -3.86 2.15
CA TYR A 288 -14.62 -4.20 0.96
C TYR A 288 -14.10 -5.46 0.27
N LEU A 289 -12.78 -5.58 0.05
CA LEU A 289 -12.20 -6.80 -0.52
C LEU A 289 -12.44 -8.01 0.39
N ALA A 290 -12.34 -7.86 1.71
CA ALA A 290 -12.63 -8.94 2.66
C ALA A 290 -14.07 -9.49 2.47
N GLN A 291 -15.06 -8.59 2.36
CA GLN A 291 -16.45 -8.97 2.06
C GLN A 291 -16.57 -9.67 0.70
N GLU A 292 -15.97 -9.14 -0.36
CA GLU A 292 -16.09 -9.65 -1.74
C GLU A 292 -15.44 -11.02 -1.97
N PHE A 293 -14.44 -11.38 -1.17
CA PHE A 293 -13.77 -12.68 -1.20
C PHE A 293 -14.22 -13.63 -0.07
N GLY A 294 -15.18 -13.23 0.78
CA GLY A 294 -15.66 -14.06 1.91
C GLY A 294 -14.60 -14.33 2.98
N VAL A 295 -13.71 -13.37 3.24
CA VAL A 295 -12.58 -13.49 4.18
C VAL A 295 -12.94 -12.84 5.51
N ASP A 296 -13.24 -13.64 6.53
CA ASP A 296 -13.62 -13.17 7.87
C ASP A 296 -12.53 -12.36 8.59
N ASP A 297 -11.25 -12.63 8.34
CA ASP A 297 -10.15 -11.91 8.96
C ASP A 297 -8.93 -11.79 8.04
N ASN A 298 -8.35 -10.59 8.00
CA ASN A 298 -7.19 -10.24 7.19
C ASN A 298 -6.14 -9.51 8.04
N LEU A 299 -4.90 -9.47 7.57
CA LEU A 299 -3.81 -8.75 8.22
C LEU A 299 -3.43 -7.52 7.36
N MET A 300 -3.70 -6.33 7.90
CA MET A 300 -3.06 -5.10 7.45
C MET A 300 -1.56 -5.26 7.68
N PHE A 301 -0.79 -5.30 6.59
CA PHE A 301 0.64 -5.58 6.60
C PHE A 301 1.34 -4.49 5.79
N LEU A 302 2.00 -3.54 6.46
CA LEU A 302 2.83 -2.57 5.75
C LEU A 302 4.18 -3.21 5.44
N VAL A 303 4.61 -3.13 4.19
CA VAL A 303 5.79 -3.82 3.67
C VAL A 303 6.68 -2.87 2.88
N SER A 304 7.98 -3.10 3.00
CA SER A 304 9.07 -2.46 2.27
C SER A 304 10.21 -3.48 2.17
N GLU A 305 11.27 -3.19 1.38
CA GLU A 305 12.47 -4.03 1.34
C GLU A 305 13.11 -4.22 2.72
N ARG A 306 13.06 -3.18 3.57
CA ARG A 306 13.86 -3.04 4.79
C ARG A 306 13.10 -3.39 6.08
N LEU A 307 11.76 -3.45 6.02
CA LEU A 307 10.89 -3.60 7.17
C LEU A 307 9.49 -4.07 6.74
N ARG A 308 8.92 -5.05 7.46
CA ARG A 308 7.51 -5.47 7.35
C ARG A 308 6.84 -5.39 8.72
N VAL A 309 5.69 -4.73 8.83
CA VAL A 309 4.96 -4.52 10.10
C VAL A 309 3.48 -4.82 9.92
N GLY A 310 2.99 -5.84 10.64
CA GLY A 310 1.56 -6.12 10.79
C GLY A 310 1.04 -5.67 12.15
N VAL A 311 -0.29 -5.52 12.27
CA VAL A 311 -0.93 -5.04 13.50
C VAL A 311 -2.01 -6.00 14.04
N VAL A 312 -2.01 -6.23 15.36
CA VAL A 312 -3.09 -6.99 16.05
C VAL A 312 -4.41 -6.22 16.03
N THR A 313 -4.34 -4.89 16.18
CA THR A 313 -5.51 -4.00 16.08
C THR A 313 -5.26 -2.88 15.07
N GLY A 314 -6.16 -2.76 14.08
CA GLY A 314 -6.12 -1.74 13.04
C GLY A 314 -6.78 -0.43 13.48
N HIS A 315 -7.75 0.06 12.70
CA HIS A 315 -8.47 1.33 12.94
C HIS A 315 -9.42 1.27 14.16
N VAL A 316 -8.88 1.16 15.39
CA VAL A 316 -9.65 1.22 16.65
C VAL A 316 -9.27 2.43 17.49
N PRO A 317 -10.21 3.04 18.25
CA PRO A 317 -9.87 4.09 19.22
C PRO A 317 -8.89 3.57 20.28
N LEU A 318 -7.85 4.34 20.62
CA LEU A 318 -6.76 3.91 21.52
C LEU A 318 -7.26 3.32 22.85
N GLY A 319 -8.27 3.95 23.47
CA GLY A 319 -8.89 3.47 24.72
C GLY A 319 -9.64 2.12 24.61
N ARG A 320 -9.78 1.55 23.40
CA ARG A 320 -10.33 0.20 23.16
C ARG A 320 -9.26 -0.83 22.75
N VAL A 321 -8.00 -0.44 22.58
CA VAL A 321 -6.91 -1.35 22.13
C VAL A 321 -6.74 -2.51 23.11
N ARG A 322 -6.58 -2.26 24.42
CA ARG A 322 -6.42 -3.30 25.45
C ARG A 322 -7.50 -4.38 25.39
N GLN A 323 -8.76 -3.97 25.19
CA GLN A 323 -9.93 -4.86 25.11
C GLN A 323 -9.92 -5.74 23.85
N ASN A 324 -9.11 -5.40 22.86
CA ASN A 324 -9.04 -6.05 21.56
C ASN A 324 -7.74 -6.86 21.34
N VAL A 325 -6.78 -6.79 22.26
CA VAL A 325 -5.55 -7.60 22.27
C VAL A 325 -5.81 -8.86 23.11
N THR A 326 -6.32 -9.91 22.47
CA THR A 326 -6.64 -11.20 23.10
C THR A 326 -5.74 -12.32 22.56
N LYS A 327 -5.68 -13.48 23.24
CA LYS A 327 -4.80 -14.59 22.83
C LYS A 327 -5.15 -15.10 21.43
N GLU A 328 -6.46 -15.20 21.20
CA GLU A 328 -7.09 -15.68 19.97
C GLU A 328 -6.71 -14.77 18.81
N ARG A 329 -6.86 -13.44 18.97
CA ARG A 329 -6.53 -12.49 17.90
C ARG A 329 -5.03 -12.38 17.64
N ILE A 330 -4.18 -12.45 18.67
CA ILE A 330 -2.72 -12.49 18.46
C ILE A 330 -2.33 -13.75 17.68
N SER A 331 -2.81 -14.93 18.09
CA SER A 331 -2.57 -16.18 17.37
C SER A 331 -3.13 -16.16 15.94
N GLN A 332 -4.30 -15.55 15.72
CA GLN A 332 -4.89 -15.38 14.39
C GLN A 332 -4.00 -14.51 13.49
N LYS A 333 -3.52 -13.35 13.98
CA LYS A 333 -2.59 -12.50 13.21
C LYS A 333 -1.21 -13.15 13.01
N LEU A 334 -0.72 -13.93 13.97
CA LEU A 334 0.51 -14.72 13.80
C LEU A 334 0.33 -15.79 12.71
N SER A 335 -0.80 -16.48 12.65
CA SER A 335 -1.11 -17.42 11.56
C SER A 335 -1.12 -16.74 10.19
N LEU A 336 -1.84 -15.61 10.05
CA LEU A 336 -1.90 -14.85 8.81
C LEU A 336 -0.52 -14.32 8.39
N MET A 337 0.28 -13.80 9.33
CA MET A 337 1.63 -13.31 9.08
C MET A 337 2.60 -14.44 8.70
N MET A 338 2.53 -15.59 9.38
CA MET A 338 3.38 -16.76 9.11
C MET A 338 3.08 -17.38 7.74
N ALA A 339 1.80 -17.51 7.38
CA ALA A 339 1.38 -17.98 6.07
C ALA A 339 1.83 -17.01 4.97
N SER A 340 1.58 -15.72 5.16
CA SER A 340 1.99 -14.65 4.24
C SER A 340 3.50 -14.63 4.01
N LEU A 341 4.31 -14.69 5.06
CA LEU A 341 5.78 -14.67 4.90
C LEU A 341 6.31 -15.86 4.10
N ARG A 342 5.65 -17.03 4.13
CA ARG A 342 5.96 -18.17 3.26
C ARG A 342 5.44 -17.97 1.83
N GLN A 343 4.13 -17.79 1.69
CA GLN A 343 3.42 -17.83 0.40
C GLN A 343 3.55 -16.54 -0.43
N ASP A 344 3.58 -15.37 0.22
CA ASP A 344 3.66 -14.06 -0.45
C ASP A 344 5.10 -13.57 -0.60
N PHE A 345 6.00 -13.99 0.28
CA PHE A 345 7.37 -13.45 0.39
C PHE A 345 8.50 -14.50 0.34
N GLY A 346 8.19 -15.79 0.12
CA GLY A 346 9.19 -16.84 -0.14
C GLY A 346 10.01 -17.31 1.07
N ILE A 347 9.65 -16.88 2.28
CA ILE A 347 10.46 -17.12 3.48
C ILE A 347 10.02 -18.45 4.14
N GLU A 348 10.69 -19.56 3.80
CA GLU A 348 10.40 -20.91 4.35
C GLU A 348 10.16 -20.91 5.87
N LYS A 349 11.02 -20.18 6.59
CA LYS A 349 11.18 -20.23 8.05
C LYS A 349 11.16 -18.80 8.63
N PRO A 350 9.99 -18.15 8.67
CA PRO A 350 9.87 -16.75 9.09
C PRO A 350 10.21 -16.54 10.57
N LYS A 351 10.94 -15.46 10.85
CA LYS A 351 11.23 -14.96 12.19
C LYS A 351 10.36 -13.74 12.45
N ILE A 352 9.46 -13.84 13.42
CA ILE A 352 8.52 -12.76 13.77
C ILE A 352 8.90 -12.19 15.14
N ALA A 353 9.12 -10.88 15.20
CA ALA A 353 9.17 -10.15 16.46
C ALA A 353 7.76 -9.69 16.86
N VAL A 354 7.36 -9.92 18.11
CA VAL A 354 6.10 -9.44 18.69
C VAL A 354 6.43 -8.33 19.68
N LEU A 355 5.70 -7.21 19.61
CA LEU A 355 5.87 -6.10 20.55
C LEU A 355 5.02 -6.30 21.81
N GLY A 356 5.40 -5.65 22.91
CA GLY A 356 4.50 -5.45 24.05
C GLY A 356 3.34 -4.52 23.68
N LEU A 357 2.24 -4.59 24.44
CA LEU A 357 1.18 -3.59 24.41
C LEU A 357 1.58 -2.37 25.26
N ASN A 358 2.11 -2.62 26.45
CA ASN A 358 2.48 -1.63 27.44
C ASN A 358 3.90 -1.07 27.22
N PRO A 359 4.20 0.14 27.70
CA PRO A 359 5.58 0.65 27.76
C PRO A 359 6.51 -0.35 28.48
N HIS A 360 7.75 -0.43 28.03
CA HIS A 360 8.75 -1.39 28.51
C HIS A 360 8.29 -2.86 28.51
N ALA A 361 7.30 -3.22 27.67
CA ALA A 361 6.65 -4.54 27.66
C ALA A 361 6.15 -4.97 29.07
N GLY A 362 5.53 -4.02 29.78
CA GLY A 362 4.86 -4.22 31.06
C GLY A 362 5.77 -4.15 32.29
N GLU A 363 7.10 -4.08 32.12
CA GLU A 363 8.10 -3.97 33.22
C GLU A 363 7.82 -4.96 34.37
N GLU A 364 7.82 -6.25 34.04
CA GLU A 364 7.48 -7.37 34.95
C GLU A 364 6.12 -7.27 35.67
N GLY A 365 5.18 -6.49 35.12
CA GLY A 365 3.83 -6.28 35.65
C GLY A 365 3.61 -4.87 36.21
N LEU A 366 4.68 -4.11 36.47
CA LEU A 366 4.61 -2.76 37.05
C LEU A 366 3.84 -1.77 36.17
N LEU A 367 3.90 -1.94 34.85
CA LEU A 367 3.26 -1.07 33.85
C LEU A 367 2.09 -1.75 33.11
N GLY A 368 1.64 -2.91 33.58
CA GLY A 368 0.54 -3.68 32.99
C GLY A 368 0.85 -5.18 32.91
N ASN A 369 -0.21 -6.00 32.91
CA ASN A 369 -0.10 -7.46 33.00
C ASN A 369 -0.39 -8.16 31.68
N GLU A 370 -0.86 -7.47 30.64
CA GLU A 370 -1.22 -8.07 29.36
C GLU A 370 -0.06 -8.88 28.73
N GLU A 371 1.19 -8.46 28.94
CA GLU A 371 2.36 -9.22 28.54
C GLU A 371 2.47 -10.57 29.26
N GLN A 372 2.08 -10.67 30.53
CA GLN A 372 2.13 -11.91 31.31
C GLN A 372 0.89 -12.77 31.07
N ASP A 373 -0.29 -12.16 31.11
CA ASP A 373 -1.58 -12.84 31.06
C ASP A 373 -1.92 -13.32 29.64
N ILE A 374 -1.48 -12.58 28.61
CA ILE A 374 -1.90 -12.72 27.21
C ILE A 374 -0.71 -12.99 26.27
N ILE A 375 0.25 -12.07 26.17
CA ILE A 375 1.22 -12.06 25.06
C ILE A 375 2.33 -13.11 25.23
N LYS A 376 3.01 -13.18 26.38
CA LYS A 376 4.05 -14.21 26.66
C LYS A 376 3.50 -15.65 26.52
N PRO A 377 2.29 -16.00 27.02
CA PRO A 377 1.67 -17.31 26.77
C PRO A 377 1.53 -17.66 25.29
N VAL A 378 1.05 -16.73 24.45
CA VAL A 378 0.93 -16.97 23.00
C VAL A 378 2.30 -17.18 22.36
N ILE A 379 3.29 -16.34 22.68
CA ILE A 379 4.65 -16.50 22.13
C ILE A 379 5.25 -17.85 22.55
N ALA A 380 5.03 -18.29 23.80
CA ALA A 380 5.45 -19.62 24.26
C ALA A 380 4.74 -20.76 23.49
N GLU A 381 3.44 -20.65 23.25
CA GLU A 381 2.67 -21.62 22.45
C GLU A 381 3.24 -21.76 21.03
N TRP A 382 3.51 -20.65 20.35
CA TRP A 382 4.08 -20.63 18.99
C TRP A 382 5.50 -21.20 18.94
N ARG A 383 6.34 -20.90 19.95
CA ARG A 383 7.68 -21.49 20.06
C ARG A 383 7.65 -22.99 20.36
N ASN A 384 6.69 -23.46 21.16
CA ASN A 384 6.48 -24.89 21.41
C ASN A 384 6.01 -25.64 20.15
N LYS A 385 5.32 -24.97 19.22
CA LYS A 385 5.02 -25.45 17.85
C LYS A 385 6.21 -25.32 16.89
N GLY A 386 7.43 -25.09 17.39
CA GLY A 386 8.66 -24.96 16.60
C GLY A 386 8.76 -23.69 15.76
N GLN A 387 7.83 -22.74 15.89
CA GLN A 387 7.83 -21.51 15.08
C GLN A 387 8.72 -20.43 15.69
N MET A 388 9.41 -19.66 14.85
CA MET A 388 10.36 -18.63 15.26
C MET A 388 9.68 -17.29 15.61
N VAL A 389 8.81 -17.32 16.61
CA VAL A 389 8.15 -16.13 17.18
C VAL A 389 8.89 -15.70 18.46
N PHE A 390 9.21 -14.41 18.59
CA PHE A 390 10.02 -13.88 19.69
C PHE A 390 9.42 -12.59 20.28
N GLY A 391 9.65 -12.34 21.58
CA GLY A 391 9.15 -11.17 22.29
C GLY A 391 8.52 -11.54 23.65
N PRO A 392 7.67 -10.68 24.23
CA PRO A 392 7.33 -9.34 23.73
C PRO A 392 8.52 -8.39 23.85
N TYR A 393 8.71 -7.51 22.87
CA TYR A 393 9.75 -6.48 22.88
C TYR A 393 9.19 -5.10 23.22
N PRO A 394 9.92 -4.26 24.00
CA PRO A 394 9.55 -2.87 24.24
C PRO A 394 9.71 -2.08 22.93
N ALA A 395 8.63 -1.48 22.44
CA ALA A 395 8.59 -0.94 21.07
C ALA A 395 9.62 0.17 20.80
N ASP A 396 9.79 1.09 21.75
CA ASP A 396 10.74 2.20 21.72
C ASP A 396 12.19 1.69 21.61
N GLY A 397 12.60 0.80 22.51
CA GLY A 397 13.94 0.19 22.49
C GLY A 397 14.15 -0.69 21.27
N PHE A 398 13.12 -1.41 20.82
CA PHE A 398 13.18 -2.30 19.67
C PHE A 398 13.40 -1.53 18.35
N PHE A 399 12.66 -0.45 18.10
CA PHE A 399 12.87 0.36 16.90
C PHE A 399 14.13 1.24 17.02
N GLY A 400 14.38 1.84 18.19
CA GLY A 400 15.56 2.69 18.44
C GLY A 400 16.89 1.95 18.28
N THR A 401 17.00 0.70 18.74
CA THR A 401 18.19 -0.15 18.55
C THR A 401 18.24 -0.86 17.19
N ARG A 402 17.27 -0.59 16.30
CA ARG A 402 17.08 -1.28 15.00
C ARG A 402 16.93 -2.81 15.13
N GLY A 403 16.31 -3.27 16.22
CA GLY A 403 16.07 -4.68 16.50
C GLY A 403 15.29 -5.40 15.39
N TYR A 404 14.43 -4.68 14.67
CA TYR A 404 13.67 -5.18 13.51
C TYR A 404 14.53 -5.80 12.40
N LEU A 405 15.78 -5.34 12.21
CA LEU A 405 16.70 -5.88 11.19
C LEU A 405 17.14 -7.35 11.42
N LYS A 406 16.68 -7.98 12.52
CA LYS A 406 16.94 -9.38 12.87
C LYS A 406 15.75 -10.31 12.57
N PHE A 407 14.66 -9.76 12.05
CA PHE A 407 13.38 -10.43 11.87
C PHE A 407 12.82 -10.15 10.47
N ASP A 408 12.04 -11.09 9.96
CA ASP A 408 11.44 -10.98 8.63
C ASP A 408 10.16 -10.13 8.66
N ALA A 409 9.52 -10.05 9.83
CA ALA A 409 8.41 -9.15 10.14
C ALA A 409 8.29 -8.81 11.64
N VAL A 410 7.52 -7.76 11.91
CA VAL A 410 7.15 -7.30 13.26
C VAL A 410 5.62 -7.32 13.40
N LEU A 411 5.11 -7.88 14.50
CA LEU A 411 3.71 -7.79 14.91
C LEU A 411 3.55 -6.78 16.05
N ALA A 412 3.04 -5.59 15.72
CA ALA A 412 2.69 -4.55 16.67
C ALA A 412 1.27 -4.78 17.23
N MET A 413 1.00 -4.32 18.46
CA MET A 413 -0.29 -4.53 19.11
C MET A 413 -1.39 -3.58 18.60
N TYR A 414 -1.01 -2.39 18.10
CA TYR A 414 -1.93 -1.40 17.53
C TYR A 414 -1.30 -0.57 16.41
N HIS A 415 -2.17 0.01 15.58
CA HIS A 415 -1.89 0.90 14.46
C HIS A 415 -0.64 1.77 14.66
N ASP A 416 -0.71 2.79 15.52
CA ASP A 416 0.35 3.80 15.66
C ASP A 416 1.69 3.24 16.15
N GLN A 417 1.67 2.16 16.97
CA GLN A 417 2.88 1.49 17.45
C GLN A 417 3.70 0.88 16.30
N GLY A 418 3.02 0.35 15.27
CA GLY A 418 3.67 -0.19 14.08
C GLY A 418 3.91 0.86 13.00
N LEU A 419 2.94 1.73 12.79
CA LEU A 419 2.92 2.63 11.62
C LEU A 419 3.77 3.88 11.80
N ILE A 420 3.89 4.47 12.99
CA ILE A 420 4.81 5.60 13.22
C ILE A 420 6.27 5.21 12.88
N PRO A 421 6.85 4.12 13.42
CA PRO A 421 8.21 3.73 13.06
C PRO A 421 8.31 3.24 11.62
N PHE A 422 7.30 2.55 11.07
CA PHE A 422 7.30 2.18 9.64
C PHE A 422 7.41 3.42 8.74
N LYS A 423 6.54 4.42 8.94
CA LYS A 423 6.57 5.71 8.22
C LYS A 423 7.89 6.45 8.39
N ALA A 424 8.50 6.41 9.58
CA ALA A 424 9.78 7.07 9.83
C ALA A 424 11.00 6.37 9.18
N ILE A 425 10.86 5.09 8.80
CA ILE A 425 11.94 4.27 8.22
C ILE A 425 11.76 4.11 6.70
N ALA A 426 10.52 3.93 6.24
CA ALA A 426 10.14 3.53 4.89
C ALA A 426 8.97 4.37 4.35
N PHE A 427 9.13 5.70 4.36
CA PHE A 427 8.08 6.63 3.92
C PHE A 427 7.78 6.55 2.41
N GLU A 428 8.83 6.48 1.60
CA GLU A 428 8.77 6.59 0.13
C GLU A 428 8.58 5.21 -0.53
N ASP A 429 9.21 4.19 0.04
CA ASP A 429 9.19 2.78 -0.39
C ASP A 429 8.12 1.93 0.32
N GLY A 430 7.28 2.54 1.16
CA GLY A 430 6.21 1.89 1.89
C GLY A 430 5.02 1.48 1.01
N VAL A 431 4.57 0.24 1.17
CA VAL A 431 3.40 -0.35 0.49
C VAL A 431 2.45 -0.94 1.52
N ASN A 432 1.15 -0.68 1.35
CA ASN A 432 0.10 -1.31 2.15
C ASN A 432 -0.36 -2.61 1.45
N PHE A 433 0.01 -3.74 2.03
CA PHE A 433 -0.37 -5.08 1.59
C PHE A 433 -1.46 -5.66 2.51
N THR A 434 -2.35 -6.48 1.93
CA THR A 434 -3.48 -7.08 2.65
C THR A 434 -3.33 -8.60 2.67
N ALA A 435 -2.65 -9.10 3.70
CA ALA A 435 -2.35 -10.52 3.85
C ALA A 435 -3.57 -11.31 4.36
N GLY A 436 -3.64 -12.59 4.01
CA GLY A 436 -4.80 -13.47 4.25
C GLY A 436 -5.85 -13.47 3.13
N MET A 437 -5.69 -12.63 2.10
CA MET A 437 -6.58 -12.61 0.93
C MET A 437 -6.16 -13.67 -0.10
N PRO A 438 -7.11 -14.38 -0.75
CA PRO A 438 -6.81 -15.36 -1.81
C PRO A 438 -6.26 -14.72 -3.08
N ALA A 439 -6.63 -13.46 -3.36
CA ALA A 439 -6.05 -12.65 -4.43
C ALA A 439 -5.02 -11.65 -3.89
N VAL A 440 -4.04 -11.27 -4.72
CA VAL A 440 -3.00 -10.29 -4.35
C VAL A 440 -3.56 -8.87 -4.44
N ARG A 441 -3.49 -8.11 -3.35
CA ARG A 441 -3.80 -6.67 -3.36
C ARG A 441 -2.73 -5.84 -2.67
N THR A 442 -2.28 -4.79 -3.34
CA THR A 442 -1.40 -3.75 -2.80
C THR A 442 -2.04 -2.36 -2.93
N SER A 443 -1.42 -1.38 -2.28
CA SER A 443 -1.78 0.03 -2.35
C SER A 443 -0.55 0.87 -2.05
N PRO A 444 -0.38 2.05 -2.69
CA PRO A 444 0.51 3.07 -2.15
C PRO A 444 0.05 3.46 -0.74
N ASP A 445 0.98 4.00 0.03
CA ASP A 445 0.80 4.30 1.45
C ASP A 445 0.52 5.81 1.69
N HIS A 446 -0.15 6.46 0.73
CA HIS A 446 -0.52 7.89 0.76
C HIS A 446 -2.02 8.12 0.49
N GLY A 447 -2.52 9.29 0.88
CA GLY A 447 -3.91 9.72 0.64
C GLY A 447 -4.19 10.23 -0.77
N THR A 448 -5.36 10.82 -0.99
CA THR A 448 -5.79 11.44 -2.26
C THR A 448 -5.11 12.77 -2.58
N ALA A 449 -4.52 13.45 -1.57
CA ALA A 449 -3.68 14.66 -1.71
C ALA A 449 -4.24 15.71 -2.68
N TYR A 450 -5.53 16.07 -2.52
CA TYR A 450 -6.24 17.03 -3.36
C TYR A 450 -5.52 18.39 -3.48
N ASP A 451 -4.80 18.81 -2.44
CA ASP A 451 -4.03 20.05 -2.40
C ASP A 451 -2.89 20.11 -3.43
N ILE A 452 -2.42 18.97 -3.95
CA ILE A 452 -1.39 18.89 -5.01
C ILE A 452 -1.87 18.22 -6.31
N ALA A 453 -3.10 17.71 -6.35
CA ALA A 453 -3.65 16.97 -7.48
C ALA A 453 -3.63 17.77 -8.80
N GLY A 454 -3.06 17.19 -9.86
CA GLY A 454 -2.99 17.79 -11.19
C GLY A 454 -1.96 18.92 -11.31
N LYS A 455 -1.14 19.17 -10.27
CA LYS A 455 -0.08 20.19 -10.27
C LYS A 455 1.28 19.65 -10.70
N ASN A 456 1.37 18.37 -11.07
CA ASN A 456 2.62 17.65 -11.36
C ASN A 456 3.56 17.49 -10.14
N LEU A 457 3.05 17.68 -8.92
CA LEU A 457 3.82 17.66 -7.66
C LEU A 457 3.78 16.33 -6.90
N ALA A 458 2.93 15.37 -7.30
CA ALA A 458 2.83 14.08 -6.61
C ALA A 458 3.98 13.15 -6.99
N ASP A 459 4.57 12.47 -5.99
CA ASP A 459 5.64 11.49 -6.21
C ASP A 459 5.04 10.10 -6.55
N GLU A 460 5.50 9.49 -7.64
CA GLU A 460 5.02 8.17 -8.07
C GLU A 460 5.63 6.98 -7.33
N THR A 461 6.64 7.18 -6.47
CA THR A 461 7.47 6.09 -5.93
C THR A 461 6.66 5.05 -5.16
N SER A 462 5.76 5.45 -4.25
CA SER A 462 4.94 4.49 -3.50
C SER A 462 3.92 3.75 -4.39
N MET A 463 3.43 4.38 -5.47
CA MET A 463 2.60 3.70 -6.50
C MET A 463 3.44 2.68 -7.29
N LEU A 464 4.65 3.07 -7.69
CA LEU A 464 5.59 2.22 -8.40
C LEU A 464 6.03 1.01 -7.56
N GLN A 465 6.32 1.20 -6.27
CA GLN A 465 6.61 0.11 -5.34
C GLN A 465 5.39 -0.77 -5.06
N ALA A 466 4.18 -0.20 -5.00
CA ALA A 466 2.95 -1.01 -4.90
C ALA A 466 2.74 -1.90 -6.14
N ILE A 467 3.12 -1.44 -7.33
CA ILE A 467 3.11 -2.23 -8.57
C ILE A 467 4.19 -3.32 -8.55
N TYR A 468 5.46 -3.01 -8.17
CA TYR A 468 6.50 -4.04 -8.06
C TYR A 468 6.14 -5.10 -7.01
N THR A 469 5.70 -4.69 -5.82
CA THR A 469 5.25 -5.60 -4.75
C THR A 469 4.12 -6.51 -5.23
N ALA A 470 3.16 -5.99 -6.01
CA ALA A 470 2.08 -6.79 -6.58
C ALA A 470 2.60 -7.83 -7.59
N ILE A 471 3.54 -7.45 -8.44
CA ILE A 471 4.18 -8.36 -9.41
C ILE A 471 4.97 -9.46 -8.68
N ASP A 472 5.79 -9.10 -7.70
CA ASP A 472 6.70 -10.03 -7.04
C ASP A 472 5.93 -11.00 -6.12
N VAL A 473 4.93 -10.53 -5.37
CA VAL A 473 4.03 -11.40 -4.59
C VAL A 473 3.22 -12.32 -5.50
N ALA A 474 2.71 -11.84 -6.64
CA ALA A 474 1.95 -12.67 -7.57
C ALA A 474 2.80 -13.72 -8.30
N ARG A 475 4.09 -13.45 -8.55
CA ARG A 475 5.05 -14.50 -8.97
C ARG A 475 5.28 -15.49 -7.85
N GLN A 476 5.56 -15.02 -6.64
CA GLN A 476 5.89 -15.88 -5.51
C GLN A 476 4.74 -16.85 -5.17
N ARG A 477 3.48 -16.40 -5.30
CA ARG A 477 2.29 -17.25 -5.14
C ARG A 477 2.19 -18.36 -6.18
N LYS A 478 2.56 -18.11 -7.44
CA LYS A 478 2.58 -19.13 -8.49
C LYS A 478 3.68 -20.15 -8.22
N GLU A 479 4.91 -19.68 -8.02
CA GLU A 479 6.05 -20.54 -7.66
C GLU A 479 5.77 -21.37 -6.39
N PHE A 480 5.12 -20.79 -5.38
CA PHE A 480 4.72 -21.51 -4.17
C PHE A 480 3.66 -22.60 -4.46
N ALA A 481 2.67 -22.32 -5.32
CA ALA A 481 1.70 -23.32 -5.74
C ALA A 481 2.36 -24.44 -6.57
N ASP A 482 3.22 -24.09 -7.52
CA ASP A 482 3.98 -25.05 -8.33
C ASP A 482 4.85 -25.97 -7.45
N LEU A 483 5.46 -25.42 -6.38
CA LEU A 483 6.27 -26.17 -5.42
C LEU A 483 5.43 -27.07 -4.49
N GLU A 484 4.26 -26.63 -4.04
CA GLU A 484 3.36 -27.46 -3.23
C GLU A 484 2.71 -28.58 -4.07
N GLU A 485 2.29 -28.31 -5.32
CA GLU A 485 1.75 -29.33 -6.24
C GLU A 485 2.79 -30.41 -6.59
N ASN A 486 4.06 -30.02 -6.76
CA ASN A 486 5.18 -30.94 -7.01
C ASN A 486 5.82 -31.47 -5.71
N SER A 487 5.26 -31.16 -4.53
CA SER A 487 5.78 -31.69 -3.27
C SER A 487 5.56 -33.21 -3.21
N LEU A 488 6.63 -33.97 -2.96
CA LEU A 488 6.50 -35.40 -2.70
C LEU A 488 5.67 -35.58 -1.44
N SER A 489 4.50 -36.21 -1.59
CA SER A 489 3.58 -36.43 -0.48
C SER A 489 4.31 -37.07 0.69
N ASN A 490 4.29 -36.39 1.84
CA ASN A 490 4.94 -36.87 3.06
C ASN A 490 4.18 -38.11 3.57
N GLN A 491 4.50 -39.27 2.99
CA GLN A 491 4.08 -40.56 3.52
C GLN A 491 4.56 -40.63 4.96
N SER A 492 3.60 -40.70 5.88
CA SER A 492 3.87 -40.75 7.31
C SER A 492 4.71 -41.98 7.62
N VAL A 493 5.98 -41.75 7.97
CA VAL A 493 6.85 -42.80 8.51
C VAL A 493 6.33 -43.17 9.89
N GLU A 494 5.42 -44.14 9.92
CA GLU A 494 4.98 -44.78 11.15
C GLU A 494 6.18 -45.33 11.93
N LYS A 495 6.11 -45.25 13.26
CA LYS A 495 7.16 -45.64 14.21
C LYS A 495 6.56 -46.33 15.43
#